data_AF-A0A951SL51-F1
#
_entry.id   AF-A0A951SL51-F1
#
_cell.length_a   1.000
_cell.length_b   1.000
_cell.length_c   1.000
_cell.angle_alpha   90.00
_cell.angle_beta   90.00
_cell.angle_gamma   90.00
#
_symmetry.space_group_name_H-M   'P 1'
#
loop_
_entity.id
_entity.type
_entity.pdbx_description
1 polymer ?
#
loop_
_entity_poly.entity_id
_entity_poly.type
_entity_poly.pdbx_seq_one_letter_code
_entity_poly.pdbx_strand_id
1 'polypeptide(L)' 'MDRAQDYRRRRETVGEWPIAVTSYRIGDEYYCAVDNVSPGACLCRATAGTREEAEEQALRKAREMVARTRTLPT' A
#
# COMPACT_ATOMS: atom_id res chain seq x y z
N MET A 1 7.58 22.19 8.87
CA MET A 1 6.79 21.41 7.89
C MET A 1 7.73 20.36 7.33
N ASP A 2 7.63 19.14 7.82
CA ASP A 2 8.47 18.05 7.35
C ASP A 2 8.01 17.64 5.93
N ARG A 3 8.95 17.55 4.98
CA ARG A 3 8.65 17.18 3.59
C ARG A 3 8.74 15.67 3.46
N ALA A 4 7.88 15.09 2.64
CA ALA A 4 8.01 13.68 2.28
C ALA A 4 9.35 13.45 1.57
N GLN A 5 10.20 12.62 2.18
CA GLN A 5 11.48 12.17 1.64
C GLN A 5 11.34 10.72 1.16
N ASP A 6 12.30 10.22 0.37
CA ASP A 6 12.31 8.83 -0.10
C ASP A 6 10.99 8.39 -0.78
N TYR A 7 10.33 9.31 -1.48
CA TYR A 7 9.10 9.00 -2.18
C TYR A 7 9.33 7.95 -3.25
N ARG A 8 8.68 6.80 -3.10
CA ARG A 8 8.73 5.68 -4.03
C ARG A 8 7.33 5.17 -4.29
N ARG A 9 6.99 5.06 -5.57
CA ARG A 9 5.71 4.49 -6.00
C ARG A 9 5.97 3.35 -6.96
N ARG A 10 5.40 2.18 -6.69
CA ARG A 10 5.39 1.02 -7.59
C ARG A 10 3.96 0.53 -7.80
N ARG A 11 3.72 -0.08 -8.95
CA ARG A 11 2.48 -0.80 -9.22
C ARG A 11 2.79 -2.28 -9.20
N GLU A 12 1.93 -3.05 -8.55
CA GLU A 12 2.03 -4.49 -8.45
C GLU A 12 0.61 -5.08 -8.57
N THR A 13 0.50 -6.34 -8.96
CA THR A 13 -0.77 -7.04 -8.98
C THR A 13 -0.82 -8.01 -7.80
N VAL A 14 -1.86 -7.91 -6.97
CA VAL A 14 -2.13 -8.84 -5.89
C VAL A 14 -3.36 -9.66 -6.25
N GLY A 15 -3.16 -10.93 -6.59
CA GLY A 15 -4.20 -11.77 -7.17
C GLY A 15 -4.63 -11.23 -8.53
N GLU A 16 -5.90 -10.88 -8.67
CA GLU A 16 -6.48 -10.30 -9.90
C GLU A 16 -6.55 -8.77 -9.85
N TRP A 17 -6.12 -8.15 -8.75
CA TRP A 17 -6.32 -6.72 -8.51
C TRP A 17 -5.01 -5.94 -8.69
N PRO A 18 -4.98 -4.93 -9.59
CA PRO A 18 -3.84 -4.03 -9.70
C PRO A 18 -3.82 -3.05 -8.52
N ILE A 19 -2.73 -3.06 -7.77
CA ILE A 19 -2.49 -2.14 -6.65
C ILE A 19 -1.31 -1.21 -6.92
N ALA A 20 -1.33 -0.04 -6.32
CA ALA A 20 -0.23 0.90 -6.27
C ALA A 20 0.27 0.99 -4.84
N VAL A 21 1.56 0.71 -4.63
CA VAL A 21 2.24 0.85 -3.35
C VAL A 21 3.06 2.13 -3.39
N THR A 22 2.78 3.04 -2.48
CA THR A 22 3.43 4.34 -2.35
C THR A 22 4.07 4.42 -0.97
N SER A 23 5.39 4.45 -0.89
CA SER A 23 6.13 4.66 0.35
C SER A 23 6.84 6.00 0.36
N TYR A 24 6.87 6.65 1.52
CA TYR A 24 7.56 7.92 1.75
C TYR A 24 7.91 8.07 3.22
N ARG A 25 8.96 8.81 3.54
CA ARG A 25 9.38 9.12 4.91
C ARG A 25 8.97 10.53 5.30
N ILE A 26 8.44 10.71 6.50
CA ILE A 26 8.20 12.03 7.09
C ILE A 26 8.86 12.02 8.46
N GLY A 27 9.83 12.92 8.69
CA GLY A 27 10.70 12.88 9.87
C GLY A 27 11.47 11.56 9.96
N ASP A 28 11.23 10.84 11.05
CA ASP A 28 11.82 9.52 11.35
C ASP A 28 10.87 8.34 11.08
N GLU A 29 9.67 8.59 10.57
CA GLU A 29 8.67 7.55 10.34
C GLU A 29 8.46 7.29 8.83
N TYR A 30 8.40 6.01 8.47
CA TYR A 30 8.07 5.58 7.12
C TYR A 30 6.58 5.32 7.00
N TYR A 31 5.98 5.94 5.99
CA TYR A 31 4.60 5.77 5.59
C TYR A 31 4.55 4.92 4.34
N CYS A 32 3.63 3.97 4.31
CA CYS A 32 3.31 3.16 3.14
C CYS A 32 1.80 3.20 2.92
N ALA A 33 1.37 3.62 1.74
CA ALA A 33 -0.01 3.60 1.29
C ALA A 33 -0.14 2.58 0.16
N VAL A 34 -1.18 1.76 0.22
CA VAL A 34 -1.55 0.84 -0.84
C VAL A 34 -2.92 1.27 -1.35
N ASP A 35 -2.98 1.58 -2.64
CA ASP A 35 -4.18 2.02 -3.33
C ASP A 35 -4.56 0.97 -4.38
N ASN A 36 -5.85 0.69 -4.54
CA ASN A 36 -6.35 -0.08 -5.67
C ASN A 36 -6.35 0.83 -6.90
N VAL A 37 -5.67 0.43 -7.98
CA VAL A 37 -5.59 1.23 -9.21
C VAL A 37 -6.96 1.38 -9.87
N SER A 38 -7.88 0.42 -9.68
CA SER A 38 -9.24 0.49 -10.22
C SER A 38 -10.22 -0.12 -9.20
N PRO A 39 -11.07 0.68 -8.54
CA PRO A 39 -11.58 2.02 -8.93
C PRO A 39 -10.79 3.24 -8.40
N GLY A 40 -9.54 3.12 -7.96
CA GLY A 40 -8.77 4.25 -7.41
C GLY A 40 -8.96 4.45 -5.90
N ALA A 41 -9.38 3.42 -5.17
CA ALA A 41 -9.66 3.48 -3.74
C ALA A 41 -8.41 3.18 -2.90
N CYS A 42 -8.18 3.94 -1.82
CA CYS A 42 -7.13 3.62 -0.86
C CYS A 42 -7.51 2.34 -0.10
N LEU A 43 -6.73 1.27 -0.26
CA LEU A 43 -6.99 -0.02 0.39
C LEU A 43 -6.53 0.06 1.86
N CYS A 44 -5.26 0.35 2.08
CA CYS A 44 -4.68 0.39 3.40
C CYS A 44 -3.50 1.36 3.47
N ARG A 45 -3.19 1.76 4.69
CA ARG A 45 -1.97 2.48 5.04
C ARG A 45 -1.28 1.78 6.21
N ALA A 46 0.04 1.80 6.21
CA ALA A 46 0.88 1.32 7.30
C ALA A 46 1.96 2.35 7.58
N THR A 47 2.36 2.44 8.84
CA THR A 47 3.50 3.22 9.28
C THR A 47 4.45 2.32 10.06
N ALA A 48 5.75 2.54 9.91
CA ALA A 48 6.78 1.83 10.67
C ALA A 48 8.06 2.66 10.78
N GLY A 49 8.96 2.25 11.68
CA GLY A 49 10.28 2.87 11.82
C GLY A 49 11.20 2.56 10.63
N THR A 50 10.86 1.56 9.80
CA THR A 50 11.60 1.21 8.59
C THR A 50 10.68 1.10 7.38
N ARG A 51 11.25 1.37 6.21
CA ARG A 51 10.54 1.27 4.93
C ARG A 51 10.04 -0.16 4.67
N GLU A 52 10.89 -1.14 4.92
CA GLU A 52 10.59 -2.55 4.64
C GLU A 52 9.44 -3.08 5.50
N GLU A 53 9.41 -2.75 6.79
CA GLU A 53 8.29 -3.11 7.67
C GLU A 53 6.99 -2.43 7.24
N ALA A 54 7.03 -1.15 6.86
CA ALA A 54 5.84 -0.44 6.39
C ALA A 54 5.29 -1.06 5.09
N GLU A 55 6.17 -1.42 4.15
CA GLU A 55 5.81 -2.09 2.91
C GLU A 55 5.22 -3.48 3.18
N GLU A 56 5.87 -4.30 4.01
CA GLU A 56 5.42 -5.66 4.34
C GLU A 56 4.05 -5.63 5.03
N GLN A 57 3.87 -4.77 6.03
CA GLN A 57 2.60 -4.65 6.73
C GLN A 57 1.47 -4.20 5.82
N ALA A 58 1.73 -3.22 4.94
CA ALA A 58 0.74 -2.74 4.00
C ALA A 58 0.37 -3.82 2.96
N LEU A 59 1.36 -4.52 2.42
CA LEU A 59 1.17 -5.62 1.47
C LEU A 59 0.40 -6.79 2.10
N ARG A 60 0.73 -7.17 3.34
CA ARG A 60 0.02 -8.22 4.07
C ARG A 60 -1.47 -7.87 4.22
N LYS A 61 -1.76 -6.65 4.69
CA LYS A 61 -3.15 -6.16 4.81
C LYS A 61 -3.85 -6.10 3.46
N ALA A 62 -3.17 -5.66 2.40
CA ALA A 62 -3.73 -5.62 1.05
C ALA A 62 -4.09 -7.03 0.55
N ARG A 63 -3.22 -8.02 0.77
CA ARG A 63 -3.48 -9.43 0.46
C ARG A 63 -4.68 -9.97 1.23
N GLU A 64 -4.77 -9.68 2.53
CA GLU A 64 -5.91 -10.09 3.36
C GLU A 64 -7.22 -9.44 2.88
N MET A 65 -7.21 -8.15 2.51
CA MET A 65 -8.40 -7.49 1.99
C MET A 65 -8.82 -8.00 0.62
N VAL A 66 -7.87 -8.24 -0.29
CA VAL A 66 -8.14 -8.85 -1.60
C VAL A 66 -8.72 -10.25 -1.41
N ALA A 67 -8.15 -11.07 -0.53
CA ALA A 67 -8.67 -12.40 -0.22
C ALA A 67 -10.09 -12.36 0.37
N ARG A 68 -10.41 -11.33 1.16
CA ARG A 68 -11.78 -11.11 1.68
C ARG A 68 -12.74 -10.53 0.65
N THR A 69 -12.22 -9.85 -0.36
CA THR A 69 -13.02 -9.26 -1.44
C THR A 69 -13.41 -10.37 -2.41
N ARG A 70 -14.53 -11.04 -2.13
CA ARG A 70 -15.19 -11.95 -3.09
C ARG A 70 -15.60 -11.14 -4.31
N THR A 71 -14.82 -11.24 -5.39
CA THR A 71 -15.30 -10.89 -6.73
C THR A 71 -16.49 -11.80 -7.00
N LEU A 72 -17.68 -11.22 -7.17
CA LEU A 72 -18.76 -11.94 -7.84
C LEU A 72 -18.26 -12.15 -9.28
N PRO A 73 -18.08 -13.40 -9.75
CA PRO A 73 -17.83 -13.63 -11.16
C PRO A 73 -19.03 -13.06 -11.92
N THR A 74 -18.77 -12.18 -12.89
CA THR A 74 -19.77 -11.76 -13.89
C THR A 74 -19.77 -12.77 -15.03
#